data_AF-A0A7I7YWQ6-F1
#
_entry.id   AF-A0A7I7YWQ6-F1
#
_cell.length_a   1.000
_cell.length_b   1.000
_cell.length_c   1.000
_cell.angle_alpha   90.00
_cell.angle_beta   90.00
_cell.angle_gamma   90.00
#
_symmetry.space_group_name_H-M   'P 1'
#
loop_
_entity.id
_entity.type
_entity.pdbx_description
1 polymer ?
#
loop_
_entity_poly.entity_id
_entity_poly.type
_entity_poly.pdbx_seq_one_letter_code
_entity_poly.pdbx_strand_id
1 'polypeptide(L)'
;MNFNPNHVGPGAGSFRAPSSSSSRDAAPTERLTGLGQHGGHRSINQPAQPVRAQRTRRTVDLPAATHRALDIWQREAADRLGVARVTGQEVLTALIDQLLADPKLTAQITRSIQERR
;
A
#
# COMPACT_ATOMS: atom_id res chain seq x y z
N MET A 1 -23.97 -49.05 22.83
CA MET A 1 -22.57 -49.53 22.75
C MET A 1 -21.69 -48.40 22.23
N ASN A 2 -20.54 -48.19 22.87
CA ASN A 2 -19.64 -47.06 22.64
C ASN A 2 -18.32 -47.61 22.10
N PHE A 3 -17.88 -47.25 20.88
CA PHE A 3 -16.57 -47.66 20.38
C PHE A 3 -15.90 -46.57 19.54
N ASN A 4 -14.95 -45.90 20.18
CA ASN A 4 -13.72 -45.35 19.59
C ASN A 4 -12.60 -45.99 20.43
N PRO A 5 -11.43 -46.41 19.91
CA PRO A 5 -10.52 -45.59 19.07
C PRO A 5 -9.99 -46.43 17.85
N ASN A 6 -8.78 -46.34 17.26
CA ASN A 6 -7.51 -45.69 17.63
C ASN A 6 -6.49 -45.54 16.46
N HIS A 7 -5.35 -44.89 16.76
CA HIS A 7 -4.02 -44.86 16.11
C HIS A 7 -3.72 -45.59 14.79
N VAL A 8 -3.05 -44.90 13.84
CA VAL A 8 -1.86 -45.35 13.06
C VAL A 8 -1.12 -44.09 12.53
N GLY A 9 0.22 -44.04 12.64
CA GLY A 9 1.10 -43.02 12.05
C GLY A 9 1.64 -43.40 10.65
N PRO A 10 2.70 -42.79 10.08
CA PRO A 10 3.81 -42.09 10.76
C PRO A 10 4.12 -40.66 10.26
N GLY A 11 4.80 -39.87 11.10
CA GLY A 11 5.28 -38.52 10.75
C GLY A 11 6.58 -38.55 9.91
N ALA A 12 6.70 -37.62 8.97
CA ALA A 12 7.87 -37.45 8.12
C ALA A 12 9.10 -36.93 8.89
N GLY A 13 10.30 -37.26 8.41
CA GLY A 13 11.57 -36.93 9.08
C GLY A 13 11.90 -35.43 9.09
N SER A 14 12.31 -34.93 10.26
CA SER A 14 12.97 -33.63 10.39
C SER A 14 14.44 -33.76 10.01
N PHE A 15 14.81 -33.19 8.86
CA PHE A 15 16.21 -33.12 8.43
C PHE A 15 16.77 -31.70 8.61
N ARG A 16 18.02 -31.65 9.08
CA ARG A 16 18.99 -30.57 8.86
C ARG A 16 18.80 -29.24 9.62
N ALA A 17 19.54 -29.12 10.73
CA ALA A 17 20.19 -27.87 11.08
C ALA A 17 21.43 -27.63 10.19
N PRO A 18 21.76 -26.37 9.85
CA PRO A 18 23.13 -25.94 9.64
C PRO A 18 23.66 -25.23 10.89
N SER A 19 24.80 -25.70 11.37
CA SER A 19 25.55 -25.11 12.50
C SER A 19 26.02 -23.69 12.20
N SER A 20 26.22 -22.93 13.27
CA SER A 20 26.70 -21.54 13.27
C SER A 20 28.01 -21.33 12.50
N SER A 21 28.12 -20.13 11.93
CA SER A 21 29.24 -19.62 11.15
C SER A 21 30.60 -19.78 11.81
N SER A 22 31.57 -20.25 11.03
CA SER A 22 32.98 -20.36 11.38
C SER A 22 33.60 -19.01 11.75
N SER A 23 34.13 -18.90 12.97
CA SER A 23 35.03 -17.81 13.34
C SER A 23 36.37 -17.96 12.62
N ARG A 24 36.76 -16.99 11.79
CA ARG A 24 38.17 -16.78 11.46
C ARG A 24 38.47 -15.35 11.00
N ASP A 25 39.14 -14.62 11.89
CA ASP A 25 40.25 -13.70 11.61
C ASP A 25 40.09 -12.66 10.48
N ALA A 26 39.80 -11.42 10.88
CA ALA A 26 40.03 -10.21 10.07
C ALA A 26 40.51 -9.07 10.98
N ALA A 27 41.64 -8.47 10.62
CA ALA A 27 42.40 -7.54 11.45
C ALA A 27 41.69 -6.19 11.71
N PRO A 28 42.01 -5.47 12.81
CA PRO A 28 41.46 -4.15 13.09
C PRO A 28 42.12 -3.09 12.20
N THR A 29 41.44 -2.65 11.14
CA THR A 29 41.90 -1.49 10.35
C THR A 29 41.73 -0.20 11.13
N GLU A 30 42.85 0.45 11.45
CA GLU A 30 42.92 1.68 12.22
C GLU A 30 42.19 2.85 11.51
N ARG A 31 41.29 3.53 12.25
CA ARG A 31 40.42 4.60 11.72
C ARG A 31 40.95 5.99 12.11
N LEU A 32 42.07 6.41 11.51
CA LEU A 32 42.60 7.77 11.64
C LEU A 32 43.14 8.34 10.33
N THR A 33 42.33 9.11 9.61
CA THR A 33 42.77 10.23 8.76
C THR A 33 41.61 11.22 8.64
N GLY A 34 41.84 12.47 9.03
CA GLY A 34 40.87 13.56 8.92
C GLY A 34 41.09 14.41 7.67
N LEU A 35 40.80 15.72 7.81
CA LEU A 35 40.96 16.80 6.81
C LEU A 35 39.87 16.83 5.73
N GLY A 36 38.97 17.82 5.86
CA GLY A 36 37.85 18.04 4.93
C GLY A 36 37.05 19.32 5.19
N GLN A 37 37.69 20.37 5.71
CA GLN A 37 37.04 21.69 5.78
C GLN A 37 36.89 22.27 4.37
N HIS A 38 35.68 22.19 3.81
CA HIS A 38 35.21 23.06 2.73
C HIS A 38 33.76 23.45 3.08
N GLY A 39 33.37 24.72 3.23
CA GLY A 39 34.06 25.93 2.80
C GLY A 39 33.28 26.67 1.72
N GLY A 40 31.99 26.94 1.98
CA GLY A 40 31.20 27.91 1.22
C GLY A 40 30.59 27.48 -0.12
N HIS A 41 29.63 28.30 -0.54
CA HIS A 41 29.16 28.52 -1.92
C HIS A 41 28.87 27.30 -2.83
N ARG A 42 27.62 26.80 -2.81
CA ARG A 42 27.01 26.19 -4.01
C ARG A 42 25.62 26.72 -4.34
N SER A 43 25.64 27.77 -5.17
CA SER A 43 24.61 28.18 -6.15
C SER A 43 23.21 28.58 -5.65
N ILE A 44 22.97 29.90 -5.66
CA ILE A 44 21.64 30.55 -5.57
C ILE A 44 20.97 30.49 -6.96
N ASN A 45 20.84 29.29 -7.52
CA ASN A 45 20.19 29.11 -8.83
C ASN A 45 19.59 27.69 -8.96
N GLN A 46 18.75 27.30 -8.00
CA GLN A 46 17.79 26.24 -8.24
C GLN A 46 16.57 26.84 -8.94
N PRO A 47 16.18 26.38 -10.15
CA PRO A 47 14.90 26.78 -10.73
C PRO A 47 13.80 26.37 -9.75
N ALA A 48 12.84 27.27 -9.52
CA ALA A 48 11.80 27.09 -8.53
C ALA A 48 11.10 25.74 -8.73
N GLN A 49 11.34 24.80 -7.81
CA GLN A 49 10.70 23.49 -7.88
C GLN A 49 9.18 23.74 -7.80
N PRO A 50 8.38 23.20 -8.74
CA PRO A 50 6.95 23.44 -8.74
C PRO A 50 6.39 22.98 -7.39
N VAL A 51 5.81 23.91 -6.64
CA VAL A 51 5.21 23.65 -5.32
C VAL A 51 4.24 22.50 -5.47
N ARG A 52 4.66 21.31 -5.02
CA ARG A 52 3.90 20.07 -5.15
C ARG A 52 2.59 20.29 -4.41
N ALA A 53 1.50 20.38 -5.16
CA ALA A 53 0.17 20.61 -4.59
C ALA A 53 -0.07 19.61 -3.46
N GLN A 54 -0.37 20.11 -2.26
CA GLN A 54 -0.48 19.31 -1.05
C GLN A 54 -1.66 18.33 -1.20
N ARG A 55 -1.35 17.05 -1.47
CA ARG A 55 -2.37 16.00 -1.61
C ARG A 55 -2.86 15.61 -0.22
N THR A 56 -4.01 16.14 0.18
CA THR A 56 -4.71 15.71 1.39
C THR A 56 -5.14 14.25 1.28
N ARG A 57 -4.79 13.43 2.27
CA ARG A 57 -5.25 12.04 2.38
C ARG A 57 -6.57 11.99 3.15
N ARG A 58 -7.58 11.33 2.59
CA ARG A 58 -8.84 11.00 3.28
C ARG A 58 -8.99 9.48 3.35
N THR A 59 -9.17 8.95 4.55
CA THR A 59 -9.53 7.54 4.77
C THR A 59 -11.06 7.42 4.76
N VAL A 60 -11.57 6.28 4.29
CA VAL A 60 -12.98 5.92 4.34
C VAL A 60 -13.06 4.49 4.86
N ASP A 61 -13.92 4.26 5.84
CA ASP A 61 -14.20 2.92 6.36
C ASP A 61 -15.30 2.27 5.50
N LEU A 62 -14.96 1.17 4.83
CA LEU A 62 -15.89 0.39 4.02
C LEU A 62 -16.03 -1.02 4.63
N PRO A 63 -17.26 -1.57 4.73
CA PRO A 63 -17.44 -2.98 5.05
C PRO A 63 -16.68 -3.88 4.07
N ALA A 64 -16.15 -5.00 4.56
CA ALA A 64 -15.33 -5.91 3.75
C ALA A 64 -16.04 -6.39 2.47
N ALA A 65 -17.36 -6.61 2.53
CA ALA A 65 -18.17 -6.94 1.36
C ALA A 65 -18.18 -5.82 0.30
N THR A 66 -18.32 -4.56 0.72
CA THR A 66 -18.30 -3.38 -0.17
C THR A 66 -16.91 -3.19 -0.79
N HIS A 67 -15.84 -3.39 -0.02
CA HIS A 67 -14.47 -3.35 -0.55
C HIS A 67 -14.23 -4.45 -1.59
N ARG A 68 -14.77 -5.66 -1.38
CA ARG A 68 -14.70 -6.76 -2.36
C ARG A 68 -15.50 -6.47 -3.63
N ALA A 69 -16.69 -5.88 -3.52
CA ALA A 69 -17.48 -5.48 -4.67
C ALA A 69 -16.75 -4.41 -5.53
N LEU A 70 -16.08 -3.45 -4.87
CA LEU A 70 -15.27 -2.44 -5.55
C LEU A 70 -14.07 -3.05 -6.30
N ASP A 71 -13.33 -3.96 -5.66
CA ASP A 71 -12.18 -4.69 -6.23
C ASP A 71 -12.56 -5.47 -7.51
N ILE A 72 -13.71 -6.15 -7.50
CA ILE A 72 -14.26 -6.85 -8.68
C ILE A 72 -14.59 -5.84 -9.79
N TRP A 73 -15.35 -4.78 -9.46
CA TRP A 73 -15.74 -3.76 -10.43
C TRP A 73 -14.54 -3.04 -11.05
N GLN A 74 -13.47 -2.80 -10.28
CA GLN A 74 -12.23 -2.18 -10.77
C GLN A 74 -11.53 -3.04 -11.83
N ARG A 75 -11.55 -4.35 -11.67
CA ARG A 75 -11.00 -5.28 -12.65
C ARG A 75 -11.82 -5.30 -13.94
N GLU A 76 -13.15 -5.29 -13.83
CA GLU A 76 -14.04 -5.15 -15.00
C GLU A 76 -13.92 -3.79 -15.69
N ALA A 77 -13.77 -2.70 -14.93
CA ALA A 77 -13.58 -1.36 -15.47
C ALA A 77 -12.23 -1.25 -16.20
N ALA A 78 -11.18 -1.87 -15.65
CA ALA A 78 -9.87 -1.93 -16.28
C ALA A 78 -9.91 -2.65 -17.63
N ASP A 79 -10.58 -3.80 -17.68
CA ASP A 79 -10.81 -4.60 -18.90
C ASP A 79 -11.56 -3.78 -19.97
N ARG A 80 -12.69 -3.15 -19.62
CA ARG A 80 -13.50 -2.32 -20.53
C ARG A 80 -12.78 -1.07 -21.05
N LEU A 81 -11.87 -0.50 -20.24
CA LEU A 81 -11.06 0.66 -20.61
C LEU A 81 -9.75 0.28 -21.32
N GLY A 82 -9.41 -1.01 -21.41
CA GLY A 82 -8.14 -1.48 -21.98
C GLY A 82 -6.90 -1.10 -21.16
N VAL A 83 -7.05 -0.81 -19.86
CA VAL A 83 -5.96 -0.39 -18.97
C VAL A 83 -5.53 -1.51 -18.04
N ALA A 84 -4.27 -1.50 -17.61
CA ALA A 84 -3.73 -2.58 -16.76
C ALA A 84 -4.35 -2.65 -15.35
N ARG A 85 -4.87 -1.54 -14.83
CA ARG A 85 -5.58 -1.44 -13.54
C ARG A 85 -6.34 -0.12 -13.42
N VAL A 86 -7.44 -0.13 -12.67
CA VAL A 86 -8.11 1.08 -12.17
C VAL A 86 -7.93 1.09 -10.65
N THR A 87 -7.33 2.14 -10.09
CA THR A 87 -7.05 2.21 -8.64
C THR A 87 -8.22 2.82 -7.86
N GLY A 88 -8.33 2.49 -6.58
CA GLY A 88 -9.35 3.09 -5.68
C GLY A 88 -9.27 4.60 -5.60
N GLN A 89 -8.08 5.17 -5.76
CA GLN A 89 -7.88 6.61 -5.79
C GLN A 89 -8.50 7.24 -7.04
N GLU A 90 -8.33 6.65 -8.22
CA GLU A 90 -8.92 7.14 -9.48
C GLU A 90 -10.45 7.11 -9.43
N VAL A 91 -11.02 6.02 -8.90
CA VAL A 91 -12.47 5.90 -8.71
C VAL A 91 -12.99 6.98 -7.76
N LEU A 92 -12.35 7.16 -6.60
CA LEU A 92 -12.77 8.17 -5.63
C LEU A 92 -12.60 9.59 -6.16
N THR A 93 -11.53 9.89 -6.89
CA THR A 93 -11.33 11.21 -7.53
C THR A 93 -12.43 11.47 -8.57
N ALA A 94 -12.68 10.53 -9.50
CA ALA A 94 -13.73 10.69 -10.52
C ALA A 94 -15.13 10.87 -9.91
N LEU A 95 -15.46 10.12 -8.84
CA LEU A 95 -16.73 10.28 -8.12
C LEU A 95 -16.85 11.64 -7.42
N ILE A 96 -15.75 12.19 -6.89
CA ILE A 96 -15.73 13.52 -6.26
C ILE A 96 -15.87 14.61 -7.32
N ASP A 97 -15.15 14.54 -8.43
CA ASP A 97 -15.29 15.47 -9.56
C ASP A 97 -16.73 15.47 -10.10
N GLN A 98 -17.32 14.30 -10.33
CA GLN A 98 -18.71 14.20 -10.78
C GLN A 98 -19.70 14.74 -9.73
N LEU A 99 -19.46 14.50 -8.44
CA LEU A 99 -20.31 15.03 -7.36
C LEU A 99 -20.27 16.58 -7.33
N LEU A 100 -19.11 17.19 -7.53
CA LEU A 100 -18.94 18.64 -7.53
C LEU A 100 -19.41 19.31 -8.83
N ALA A 101 -19.42 18.59 -9.95
CA ALA A 101 -19.86 19.10 -11.25
C ALA A 101 -21.37 18.88 -11.53
N ASP A 102 -21.98 17.79 -11.06
CA ASP A 102 -23.38 17.46 -11.34
C ASP A 102 -24.32 17.72 -10.13
N PRO A 103 -25.18 18.76 -10.18
CA PRO A 103 -26.13 19.05 -9.12
C PRO A 103 -27.20 17.94 -8.95
N LYS A 104 -27.50 17.15 -9.99
CA LYS A 104 -28.43 16.01 -9.88
C LYS A 104 -27.80 14.86 -9.10
N LEU A 105 -26.50 14.61 -9.28
CA LEU A 105 -25.79 13.62 -8.47
C LEU A 105 -25.68 14.08 -7.02
N THR A 106 -25.38 15.37 -6.78
CA THR A 106 -25.42 15.97 -5.43
C THR A 106 -26.77 15.76 -4.75
N ALA A 107 -27.89 16.05 -5.43
CA ALA A 107 -29.22 15.88 -4.88
C ALA A 107 -29.54 14.41 -4.55
N GLN A 108 -29.18 13.47 -5.43
CA GLN A 108 -29.36 12.04 -5.21
C GLN A 108 -28.55 11.53 -4.01
N ILE A 109 -27.25 11.85 -3.93
CA ILE A 109 -26.40 11.42 -2.81
C ILE A 109 -26.88 12.05 -1.50
N THR A 110 -27.27 13.33 -1.51
CA THR A 110 -27.87 14.01 -0.34
C THR A 110 -29.12 13.28 0.16
N ARG A 111 -30.04 12.91 -0.74
CA ARG A 111 -31.23 12.14 -0.41
C ARG A 111 -30.89 10.77 0.17
N SER A 112 -30.00 10.01 -0.47
CA SER A 112 -29.59 8.68 0.02
C SER A 112 -28.71 8.71 1.28
N ILE A 113 -28.28 9.89 1.74
CA ILE A 113 -27.69 10.09 3.09
C ILE A 113 -28.81 10.35 4.11
N GLN A 114 -29.82 11.17 3.76
CA GLN A 114 -30.98 11.40 4.62
C GLN A 114 -31.77 10.12 4.88
N GLU A 115 -32.00 9.29 3.85
CA GLU A 115 -32.71 7.99 3.96
C GLU A 115 -31.96 6.94 4.82
N ARG A 116 -30.74 7.23 5.28
CA ARG A 116 -29.90 6.34 6.12
C ARG A 116 -29.56 6.91 7.50
N ARG A 117 -30.11 8.07 7.87
CA ARG A 117 -30.00 8.68 9.19
C ARG A 117 -31.28 8.54 9.99
#